data_AF-A0A847QMX0-F1
#
_entry.id   AF-A0A847QMX0-F1
#
_cell.length_a   1.000
_cell.length_b   1.000
_cell.length_c   1.000
_cell.angle_alpha   90.00
_cell.angle_beta   90.00
_cell.angle_gamma   90.00
#
_symmetry.space_group_name_H-M   'P 1'
#
loop_
_entity.id
_entity.type
_entity.pdbx_description
1 polymer ?
#
loop_
_entity_poly.entity_id
_entity_poly.type
_entity_poly.pdbx_seq_one_letter_code
_entity_poly.pdbx_strand_id
1 'polypeptide(L)'
;HNFGLNAKISRRKKFQVVYLKESDHIFDFLALIGAHQAVLEFENIRILKEMRNQVNRIVNCETANLNKTVDAAVRQLENIRLIERTIGLKALPENLQEIARLRLEFPDSSLKELGEHLQPKVSKSGVNHRLRKIDEIAEKILASNQGKQAQN
;
A
#
# COMPACT_ATOMS: atom_id res chain seq x y z
N HIS A 1 25.02 -5.61 44.27
CA HIS A 1 25.00 -5.24 42.84
C HIS A 1 23.88 -6.02 42.16
N ASN A 2 22.93 -5.34 41.53
CA ASN A 2 21.86 -5.95 40.75
C ASN A 2 22.21 -5.77 39.27
N PHE A 3 22.23 -6.86 38.50
CA PHE A 3 22.62 -6.85 37.09
C PHE A 3 21.46 -6.50 36.13
N GLY A 4 20.26 -6.21 36.66
CA GLY A 4 19.11 -5.78 35.83
C GLY A 4 18.52 -6.89 34.95
N LEU A 5 18.99 -8.12 35.09
CA LEU A 5 18.48 -9.29 34.37
C LEU A 5 17.15 -9.72 35.01
N ASN A 6 16.01 -9.41 34.36
CA ASN A 6 14.68 -9.75 34.86
C ASN A 6 14.37 -11.26 34.70
N ALA A 7 15.10 -12.09 35.41
CA ALA A 7 14.92 -13.54 35.43
C ALA A 7 13.60 -13.92 36.11
N LYS A 8 12.90 -14.90 35.52
CA LYS A 8 11.67 -15.46 36.06
C LYS A 8 11.95 -16.84 36.63
N ILE A 9 11.24 -17.20 37.69
CA ILE A 9 11.36 -18.51 38.34
C ILE A 9 10.09 -19.32 38.07
N SER A 10 10.26 -20.58 37.67
CA SER A 10 9.16 -21.52 37.50
C SER A 10 9.45 -22.81 38.27
N ARG A 11 8.45 -23.28 39.04
CA ARG A 11 8.54 -24.54 39.77
C ARG A 11 8.14 -25.70 38.86
N ARG A 12 9.01 -26.71 38.72
CA ARG A 12 8.79 -27.92 37.92
C ARG A 12 8.99 -29.16 38.79
N LYS A 13 7.89 -29.77 39.26
CA LYS A 13 7.90 -30.91 40.19
C LYS A 13 8.80 -30.62 41.42
N LYS A 14 9.93 -31.32 41.56
CA LYS A 14 10.89 -31.14 42.65
C LYS A 14 11.95 -30.05 42.41
N PHE A 15 11.97 -29.40 41.24
CA PHE A 15 12.99 -28.43 40.86
C PHE A 15 12.44 -27.00 40.74
N GLN A 16 13.31 -26.02 40.96
CA GLN A 16 13.10 -24.62 40.58
C GLN A 16 13.95 -24.33 39.35
N VAL A 17 13.33 -23.76 38.31
CA VAL A 17 13.99 -23.38 37.06
C VAL A 17 13.99 -21.86 36.97
N VAL A 18 15.17 -21.26 36.85
CA VAL A 18 15.35 -19.83 36.57
C VAL A 18 15.53 -19.68 35.07
N TYR A 19 14.81 -18.76 34.44
CA TYR A 19 14.91 -18.54 33.00
C TYR A 19 14.83 -17.06 32.62
N LEU A 20 15.48 -16.71 31.51
CA LEU A 20 15.35 -15.43 30.82
C LEU A 20 14.52 -15.65 29.55
N LYS A 21 13.63 -14.72 29.22
CA LYS A 21 12.77 -14.78 28.03
C LYS A 21 12.96 -13.61 27.08
N GLU A 22 13.39 -12.47 27.61
CA GLU A 22 13.55 -11.26 26.83
C GLU A 22 14.92 -11.27 26.16
N SER A 23 14.93 -11.05 24.84
CA SER A 23 16.13 -11.13 24.00
C SER A 23 17.25 -10.24 24.52
N ASP A 24 16.92 -9.03 24.97
CA ASP A 24 17.90 -8.07 25.49
C ASP A 24 18.53 -8.58 26.80
N HIS A 25 17.76 -9.19 27.70
CA HIS A 25 18.32 -9.79 28.91
C HIS A 25 19.14 -11.05 28.64
N ILE A 26 18.81 -11.83 27.61
CA ILE A 26 19.63 -12.98 27.19
C ILE A 26 20.96 -12.46 26.64
N PHE A 27 20.93 -11.41 25.81
CA PHE A 27 22.12 -10.74 25.29
C PHE A 27 23.01 -10.19 26.42
N ASP A 28 22.43 -9.42 27.35
CA ASP A 28 23.13 -8.84 28.49
C ASP A 28 23.78 -9.91 29.36
N PHE A 29 23.08 -11.03 29.59
CA PHE A 29 23.63 -12.14 30.34
C PHE A 29 24.82 -12.78 29.63
N LEU A 30 24.72 -13.04 28.33
CA LEU A 30 25.83 -13.60 27.53
C LEU A 30 27.05 -12.66 27.52
N ALA A 31 26.82 -11.36 27.41
CA ALA A 31 27.88 -10.35 27.50
C ALA A 31 28.53 -10.32 28.89
N LEU A 32 27.71 -10.38 29.96
CA LEU A 32 28.18 -10.34 31.35
C LEU A 32 29.08 -11.54 31.70
N ILE A 33 28.78 -12.72 31.19
CA ILE A 33 29.59 -13.93 31.44
C ILE A 33 30.79 -14.07 30.49
N GLY A 34 31.01 -13.10 29.59
CA GLY A 34 32.13 -13.11 28.64
C GLY A 34 31.96 -14.05 27.45
N ALA A 35 30.74 -14.46 27.11
CA ALA A 35 30.45 -15.37 25.99
C ALA A 35 30.44 -14.62 24.64
N HIS A 36 31.56 -13.98 24.29
CA HIS A 36 31.65 -13.06 23.14
C HIS A 36 31.24 -13.68 21.80
N GLN A 37 31.57 -14.95 21.54
CA GLN A 37 31.17 -15.63 20.31
C GLN A 37 29.65 -15.78 20.20
N ALA A 38 28.98 -16.16 21.30
CA ALA A 38 27.53 -16.30 21.35
C ALA A 38 26.82 -14.95 21.19
N VAL A 39 27.39 -13.88 21.76
CA VAL A 39 26.89 -12.50 21.60
C VAL A 39 26.92 -12.07 20.13
N LEU A 40 28.03 -12.31 19.43
CA LEU A 40 28.16 -11.99 18.01
C LEU A 40 27.17 -12.77 17.13
N GLU A 41 27.01 -14.07 17.37
CA GLU A 41 26.05 -14.90 16.66
C GLU A 41 24.60 -14.45 16.92
N PHE A 42 24.29 -14.08 18.16
CA PHE A 42 22.97 -13.59 18.55
C PHE A 42 22.62 -12.28 17.81
N GLU A 43 23.54 -11.32 17.78
CA GLU A 43 23.33 -10.05 17.06
C GLU A 43 23.22 -10.24 15.56
N ASN A 44 24.02 -11.13 14.96
CA ASN A 44 23.90 -11.44 13.54
C ASN A 44 22.48 -11.94 13.21
N ILE A 45 21.94 -12.86 14.01
CA ILE A 45 20.57 -13.36 13.83
C ILE A 45 19.54 -12.22 14.02
N ARG A 46 19.72 -11.36 15.03
CA ARG A 46 18.84 -10.22 15.32
C ARG A 46 18.78 -9.25 14.14
N ILE A 47 19.96 -8.83 13.64
CA ILE A 47 20.11 -7.92 12.51
C ILE A 47 19.46 -8.51 11.25
N LEU A 48 19.76 -9.76 10.90
CA LEU A 48 19.18 -10.41 9.72
C LEU A 48 17.65 -10.51 9.80
N LYS A 49 17.11 -10.82 10.98
CA LYS A 49 15.66 -10.87 11.20
C LYS A 49 15.02 -9.50 11.06
N GLU A 50 15.65 -8.46 11.61
CA GLU A 50 15.17 -7.08 11.50
C GLU A 50 15.17 -6.61 10.05
N MET A 51 16.29 -6.80 9.34
CA MET A 51 16.40 -6.47 7.91
C MET A 51 15.32 -7.18 7.09
N ARG A 52 15.13 -8.49 7.28
CA ARG A 52 14.09 -9.24 6.57
C ARG A 52 12.69 -8.71 6.85
N ASN A 53 12.41 -8.39 8.12
CA ASN A 53 11.11 -7.82 8.50
C ASN A 53 10.89 -6.43 7.90
N GLN A 54 11.94 -5.59 7.86
CA GLN A 54 11.88 -4.28 7.22
C GLN A 54 11.61 -4.41 5.71
N VAL A 55 12.34 -5.29 5.01
CA VAL A 55 12.14 -5.56 3.58
C VAL A 55 10.72 -6.06 3.33
N ASN A 56 10.24 -7.03 4.11
CA ASN A 56 8.86 -7.54 3.98
C ASN A 56 7.83 -6.42 4.13
N ARG A 57 8.00 -5.51 5.10
CA ARG A 57 7.09 -4.37 5.28
C ARG A 57 7.13 -3.40 4.10
N ILE A 58 8.32 -3.09 3.57
CA ILE A 58 8.48 -2.20 2.42
C ILE A 58 7.81 -2.79 1.19
N VAL A 59 8.17 -4.03 0.84
CA VAL A 59 7.64 -4.72 -0.35
C VAL A 59 6.13 -4.88 -0.28
N ASN A 60 5.57 -5.23 0.90
CA ASN A 60 4.13 -5.33 1.07
C ASN A 60 3.43 -3.98 0.87
N CYS A 61 4.02 -2.89 1.37
CA CYS A 61 3.48 -1.55 1.19
C CYS A 61 3.52 -1.11 -0.29
N GLU A 62 4.65 -1.32 -0.96
CA GLU A 62 4.81 -0.99 -2.38
C GLU A 62 3.85 -1.80 -3.25
N THR A 63 3.77 -3.11 -3.03
CA THR A 63 2.84 -4.01 -3.75
C THR A 63 1.39 -3.57 -3.56
N ALA A 64 0.97 -3.26 -2.32
CA ALA A 64 -0.38 -2.79 -2.04
C ALA A 64 -0.68 -1.43 -2.71
N ASN A 65 0.29 -0.53 -2.78
CA ASN A 65 0.15 0.76 -3.45
C ASN A 65 0.10 0.63 -4.98
N LEU A 66 0.89 -0.28 -5.55
CA LEU A 66 0.89 -0.59 -6.97
C LEU A 66 -0.46 -1.20 -7.38
N ASN A 67 -0.95 -2.20 -6.64
CA ASN A 67 -2.26 -2.81 -6.90
C ASN A 67 -3.38 -1.75 -6.91
N LYS A 68 -3.46 -0.89 -5.89
CA LYS A 68 -4.44 0.22 -5.85
C LYS A 68 -4.34 1.15 -7.05
N THR A 69 -3.12 1.40 -7.54
CA THR A 69 -2.89 2.27 -8.71
C THR A 69 -3.37 1.59 -9.99
N VAL A 70 -3.08 0.30 -10.16
CA VAL A 70 -3.54 -0.52 -11.29
C VAL A 70 -5.06 -0.66 -11.28
N ASP A 71 -5.67 -0.96 -10.15
CA ASP A 71 -7.13 -1.10 -10.04
C ASP A 71 -7.85 0.23 -10.38
N ALA A 72 -7.31 1.36 -9.91
CA ALA A 72 -7.84 2.68 -10.26
C ALA A 72 -7.68 2.97 -11.76
N ALA A 73 -6.53 2.62 -12.33
CA ALA A 73 -6.23 2.79 -13.74
C ALA A 73 -7.21 2.02 -14.63
N VAL A 74 -7.46 0.75 -14.32
CA VAL A 74 -8.41 -0.12 -15.03
C VAL A 74 -9.82 0.44 -14.92
N ARG A 75 -10.28 0.76 -13.69
CA ARG A 75 -11.62 1.33 -13.47
C ARG A 75 -11.86 2.61 -14.25
N GLN A 76 -10.86 3.51 -14.29
CA GLN A 76 -10.96 4.75 -15.06
C GLN A 76 -11.15 4.49 -16.55
N LEU A 77 -10.40 3.55 -17.13
CA LEU A 77 -10.53 3.17 -18.54
C LEU A 77 -11.92 2.59 -18.85
N GLU A 78 -12.43 1.73 -17.98
CA GLU A 78 -13.77 1.16 -18.10
C GLU A 78 -14.86 2.23 -18.03
N ASN A 79 -14.76 3.15 -17.06
CA ASN A 79 -15.69 4.26 -16.90
C ASN A 79 -15.68 5.20 -18.09
N ILE A 80 -14.50 5.55 -18.62
CA ILE A 80 -14.37 6.37 -19.82
C ILE A 80 -15.02 5.68 -21.02
N ARG A 81 -14.76 4.38 -21.23
CA ARG A 81 -15.37 3.59 -22.32
C ARG A 81 -16.89 3.47 -22.16
N LEU A 82 -17.40 3.38 -20.92
CA LEU A 82 -18.83 3.41 -20.64
C LEU A 82 -19.47 4.74 -21.04
N ILE A 83 -18.85 5.86 -20.70
CA ILE A 83 -19.33 7.19 -21.07
C ILE A 83 -19.30 7.33 -22.59
N GLU A 84 -18.20 6.94 -23.24
CA GLU A 84 -18.03 6.99 -24.69
C GLU A 84 -19.15 6.25 -25.44
N ARG A 85 -19.47 5.01 -25.02
CA ARG A 85 -20.54 4.21 -25.67
C ARG A 85 -21.96 4.68 -25.37
N THR A 86 -22.17 5.42 -24.27
CA THR A 86 -23.53 5.76 -23.81
C THR A 86 -23.95 7.17 -24.22
N ILE A 87 -23.14 8.17 -23.87
CA ILE A 87 -23.45 9.58 -24.13
C ILE A 87 -22.42 10.26 -25.04
N GLY A 88 -21.29 9.57 -25.32
CA GLY A 88 -20.18 10.10 -26.09
C GLY A 88 -19.30 11.04 -25.26
N LEU A 89 -17.98 11.01 -25.51
CA LEU A 89 -17.03 11.87 -24.78
C LEU A 89 -17.23 13.37 -25.05
N LYS A 90 -17.87 13.73 -26.17
CA LYS A 90 -18.19 15.13 -26.51
C LYS A 90 -19.27 15.73 -25.60
N ALA A 91 -20.01 14.91 -24.86
CA ALA A 91 -20.99 15.39 -23.87
C ALA A 91 -20.33 15.83 -22.55
N LEU A 92 -19.05 15.49 -22.34
CA LEU A 92 -18.31 15.93 -21.17
C LEU A 92 -17.85 17.38 -21.32
N PRO A 93 -17.70 18.12 -20.21
CA PRO A 93 -16.95 19.38 -20.21
C PRO A 93 -15.55 19.19 -20.81
N GLU A 94 -15.05 20.20 -21.53
CA GLU A 94 -13.80 20.14 -22.31
C GLU A 94 -12.61 19.61 -21.49
N ASN A 95 -12.46 20.10 -20.26
CA ASN A 95 -11.39 19.68 -19.36
C ASN A 95 -11.45 18.19 -18.94
N LEU A 96 -12.64 17.58 -18.93
CA LEU A 96 -12.85 16.15 -18.66
C LEU A 96 -12.68 15.33 -19.94
N GLN A 97 -13.10 15.87 -21.08
CA GLN A 97 -12.93 15.26 -22.38
C GLN A 97 -11.43 15.09 -22.74
N GLU A 98 -10.62 16.12 -22.51
CA GLU A 98 -9.17 16.07 -22.73
C GLU A 98 -8.51 14.96 -21.91
N ILE A 99 -8.77 14.91 -20.60
CA ILE A 99 -8.13 13.90 -19.74
C ILE A 99 -8.68 12.50 -20.01
N ALA A 100 -9.95 12.37 -20.41
CA ALA A 100 -10.51 11.08 -20.83
C ALA A 100 -9.79 10.53 -22.06
N ARG A 101 -9.54 11.39 -23.06
CA ARG A 101 -8.78 11.01 -24.27
C ARG A 101 -7.34 10.64 -23.93
N LEU A 102 -6.64 11.49 -23.18
CA LEU A 102 -5.27 11.20 -22.76
C LEU A 102 -5.17 9.89 -21.97
N ARG A 103 -6.16 9.59 -21.12
CA ARG A 103 -6.18 8.34 -20.37
C ARG A 103 -6.36 7.12 -21.27
N LEU A 104 -7.17 7.22 -22.33
CA LEU A 104 -7.33 6.15 -23.32
C LEU A 104 -6.07 5.97 -24.19
N GLU A 105 -5.42 7.07 -24.55
CA GLU A 105 -4.19 7.08 -25.36
C GLU A 105 -2.99 6.55 -24.58
N PHE A 106 -2.90 6.90 -23.28
CA PHE A 106 -1.81 6.54 -22.39
C PHE A 106 -2.33 5.77 -21.15
N PRO A 107 -2.78 4.51 -21.32
CA PRO A 107 -3.40 3.72 -20.24
C PRO A 107 -2.43 3.40 -19.10
N ASP A 108 -1.14 3.26 -19.40
CA ASP A 108 -0.12 2.88 -18.42
C ASP A 108 0.55 4.09 -17.75
N SER A 109 0.28 5.31 -18.22
CA SER A 109 0.85 6.52 -17.65
C SER A 109 0.32 6.80 -16.25
N SER A 110 1.20 7.31 -15.40
CA SER A 110 0.83 7.83 -14.09
C SER A 110 0.00 9.12 -14.22
N LEU A 111 -0.73 9.46 -13.15
CA LEU A 111 -1.50 10.70 -13.08
C LEU A 111 -0.64 11.97 -13.26
N LYS A 112 0.65 11.89 -12.92
CA LYS A 112 1.58 13.02 -13.11
C LYS A 112 1.92 13.18 -14.58
N GLU A 113 2.30 12.11 -15.27
CA GLU A 113 2.63 12.12 -16.70
C GLU A 113 1.43 12.57 -17.53
N LEU A 114 0.22 12.06 -17.24
CA LEU A 114 -1.02 12.55 -17.88
C LEU A 114 -1.20 14.07 -17.71
N GLY A 115 -0.85 14.62 -16.55
CA GLY A 115 -0.92 16.04 -16.27
C GLY A 115 0.12 16.87 -17.04
N GLU A 116 1.24 16.26 -17.42
CA GLU A 116 2.28 16.87 -18.24
C GLU A 116 1.90 16.94 -19.73
N HIS A 117 1.03 16.03 -20.19
CA HIS A 117 0.44 16.06 -21.53
C HIS A 117 -0.71 17.07 -21.70
N LEU A 118 -1.29 17.58 -20.61
CA LEU A 118 -2.34 18.59 -20.66
C LEU A 118 -1.79 19.99 -20.95
N GLN A 119 -2.62 20.84 -21.56
CA GLN A 119 -2.28 22.22 -21.87
C GLN A 119 -3.42 23.16 -21.41
N PRO A 120 -3.22 23.97 -20.35
CA PRO A 120 -2.02 24.07 -19.52
C PRO A 120 -1.75 22.80 -18.70
N LYS A 121 -0.47 22.58 -18.33
CA LYS A 121 -0.07 21.44 -17.49
C LYS A 121 -0.84 21.44 -16.17
N VAL A 122 -1.21 20.25 -15.72
CA VAL A 122 -2.00 20.06 -14.50
C VAL A 122 -1.22 19.20 -13.51
N SER A 123 -1.33 19.52 -12.22
CA SER A 123 -0.71 18.69 -11.18
C SER A 123 -1.37 17.31 -11.07
N LYS A 124 -0.65 16.34 -10.50
CA LYS A 124 -1.20 15.02 -10.14
C LYS A 124 -2.56 15.10 -9.45
N SER A 125 -2.72 16.03 -8.50
CA SER A 125 -3.96 16.21 -7.76
C SER A 125 -5.09 16.75 -8.65
N GLY A 126 -4.78 17.70 -9.53
CA GLY A 126 -5.75 18.23 -10.48
C GLY A 126 -6.24 17.17 -11.48
N VAL A 127 -5.33 16.34 -12.00
CA VAL A 127 -5.68 15.20 -12.87
C VAL A 127 -6.58 14.21 -12.12
N ASN A 128 -6.18 13.82 -10.90
CA ASN A 128 -6.98 12.93 -10.05
C ASN A 128 -8.39 13.47 -9.82
N HIS A 129 -8.53 14.77 -9.57
CA HIS A 129 -9.84 15.39 -9.38
C HIS A 129 -10.72 15.30 -10.63
N ARG A 130 -10.15 15.52 -11.83
CA ARG A 130 -10.89 15.38 -13.08
C ARG A 130 -11.31 13.93 -13.34
N LEU A 131 -10.43 12.96 -13.12
CA LEU A 131 -10.76 11.53 -13.27
C LEU A 131 -11.82 11.06 -12.25
N ARG A 132 -11.83 11.59 -11.03
CA ARG A 132 -12.93 11.34 -10.08
C ARG A 132 -14.27 11.85 -10.58
N LYS A 133 -14.32 13.03 -11.21
CA LYS A 133 -15.56 13.53 -11.83
C LYS A 133 -16.03 12.63 -12.96
N ILE A 134 -15.11 12.04 -13.72
CA ILE A 134 -15.43 11.05 -14.75
C ILE A 134 -16.04 9.80 -14.10
N ASP A 135 -15.43 9.28 -13.03
CA ASP A 135 -15.97 8.15 -12.25
C ASP A 135 -17.41 8.46 -11.77
N GLU A 136 -17.65 9.64 -11.20
CA GLU A 136 -18.99 10.07 -10.75
C GLU A 136 -20.03 10.13 -11.89
N ILE A 137 -19.63 10.54 -13.09
CA ILE A 137 -20.51 10.58 -14.27
C ILE A 137 -20.84 9.14 -14.71
N ALA A 138 -19.85 8.26 -14.74
CA ALA A 138 -20.05 6.85 -15.07
C ALA A 138 -20.98 6.16 -14.07
N GLU A 139 -20.83 6.43 -12.76
CA GLU A 139 -21.72 5.91 -11.72
C GLU A 139 -23.17 6.35 -11.93
N LYS A 140 -23.40 7.62 -12.27
CA LYS A 140 -24.75 8.14 -12.59
C LYS A 140 -25.38 7.44 -13.80
N ILE A 141 -24.58 7.14 -14.82
CA ILE A 141 -25.03 6.38 -16.00
C ILE A 141 -25.46 4.96 -15.58
N LEU A 142 -24.65 4.28 -14.77
CA LEU A 142 -24.96 2.92 -14.29
C LEU A 142 -26.24 2.90 -13.45
N ALA A 143 -26.39 3.83 -12.51
CA ALA A 143 -27.58 3.93 -11.68
C ALA A 143 -28.85 4.19 -12.52
N SER A 144 -28.75 5.06 -13.52
CA SER A 144 -29.86 5.37 -14.43
C SER A 144 -30.26 4.15 -15.28
N ASN A 145 -29.30 3.32 -15.69
CA ASN A 145 -29.58 2.12 -16.47
C ASN A 145 -30.22 1.01 -15.64
N GLN A 146 -29.83 0.86 -14.36
CA GLN A 146 -30.46 -0.10 -13.44
C GLN A 146 -31.92 0.27 -13.15
N GLY A 147 -32.23 1.56 -12.97
CA GLY A 147 -33.60 2.03 -12.79
C GLY A 147 -34.52 1.74 -13.99
N LYS A 148 -33.98 1.78 -15.22
CA LYS A 148 -34.72 1.42 -16.44
C LYS A 148 -34.96 -0.08 -16.60
N GLN A 149 -34.06 -0.93 -16.10
CA GLN A 149 -34.21 -2.39 -16.16
C GLN A 149 -35.18 -2.93 -15.11
N ALA A 150 -35.34 -2.25 -13.96
CA ALA A 150 -36.28 -2.64 -12.91
C ALA A 150 -37.74 -2.22 -13.17
N GLN A 151 -37.99 -1.43 -14.22
CA GLN A 151 -39.32 -0.94 -14.62
C GLN A 151 -39.89 -1.66 -15.86
N ASN A 152 -39.17 -2.65 -16.40
CA ASN A 152 -39.58 -3.47 -17.53
C ASN A 152 -39.87 -4.91 -17.09
#